data_AF-A0A183HHH0-F1
#
_entry.id   AF-A0A183HHH0-F1
#
_cell.length_a   1.000
_cell.length_b   1.000
_cell.length_c   1.000
_cell.angle_alpha   90.00
_cell.angle_beta   90.00
_cell.angle_gamma   90.00
#
_symmetry.space_group_name_H-M   'P 1'
#
loop_
_entity.id
_entity.type
_entity.pdbx_description
1 polymer ?
#
loop_
_entity_poly.entity_id
_entity_poly.type
_entity_poly.pdbx_seq_one_letter_code
_entity_poly.pdbx_strand_id
1 'polypeptide(L)'
;MFRSKLAAEKLGHDNVVRQCYRSSIWDETLYKAWSAIVCHLVPNVASMEARLKQFAVILDADEVLLFEKATFLVIAQAQIVQHDDIHRFEKVSNIIKQFKLSCSKLGSQFECMCVRNSKFAAFIDSFTCNTFIMVVLSDATVCKSLP
;
A
#
# COMPACT_ATOMS: atom_id res chain seq x y z
N MET A 1 6.59 20.06 19.30
CA MET A 1 5.39 19.24 19.61
C MET A 1 4.78 19.51 21.00
N PHE A 2 5.00 20.69 21.61
CA PHE A 2 4.63 20.93 23.04
C PHE A 2 3.80 22.20 23.30
N ARG A 3 3.14 22.77 22.28
CA ARG A 3 2.34 24.01 22.44
C ARG A 3 0.84 23.87 22.22
N SER A 4 0.35 22.71 21.78
CA SER A 4 -1.06 22.49 21.47
C SER A 4 -1.87 21.88 22.62
N LYS A 5 -1.24 21.44 23.72
CA LYS A 5 -1.95 20.80 24.85
C LYS A 5 -2.57 21.79 25.84
N LEU A 6 -2.08 23.03 25.94
CA LEU A 6 -2.55 23.97 26.96
C LEU A 6 -3.80 24.79 26.57
N ALA A 7 -4.21 24.79 25.30
CA ALA A 7 -5.35 25.60 24.83
C ALA A 7 -6.69 24.83 24.79
N ALA A 8 -6.66 23.50 24.96
CA ALA A 8 -7.85 22.66 24.81
C ALA A 8 -8.67 22.47 26.10
N GLU A 9 -8.17 22.91 27.26
CA GLU A 9 -8.79 22.65 28.57
C GLU A 9 -9.96 23.60 28.94
N LYS A 10 -10.40 24.49 28.05
CA LYS A 10 -11.48 25.47 28.37
C LYS A 10 -12.81 25.31 27.63
N LEU A 11 -13.00 24.28 26.82
CA LEU A 11 -14.34 23.96 26.29
C LEU A 11 -14.67 22.51 26.61
N GLY A 12 -15.74 22.30 27.40
CA GLY A 12 -16.32 20.99 27.72
C GLY A 12 -16.93 20.31 26.49
N HIS A 13 -16.09 19.96 25.53
CA HIS A 13 -16.39 19.06 24.45
C HIS A 13 -15.68 17.74 24.74
N ASP A 14 -16.41 16.63 24.65
CA ASP A 14 -15.82 15.30 24.62
C ASP A 14 -14.55 15.32 23.76
N ASN A 15 -13.50 14.66 24.24
CA ASN A 15 -12.15 14.74 23.71
C ASN A 15 -12.06 14.06 22.32
N VAL A 16 -12.67 14.69 21.30
CA VAL A 16 -12.69 14.19 19.92
C VAL A 16 -11.31 14.34 19.34
N VAL A 17 -10.55 13.25 19.32
CA VAL A 17 -9.25 13.16 18.66
C VAL A 17 -9.47 13.33 17.16
N ARG A 18 -8.94 14.41 16.58
CA ARG A 18 -8.98 14.68 15.13
C ARG A 18 -7.61 14.43 14.53
N GLN A 19 -7.54 13.57 13.52
CA GLN A 19 -6.33 13.38 12.72
C GLN A 19 -6.43 14.23 11.45
N CYS A 20 -5.43 15.08 11.21
CA CYS A 20 -5.36 15.95 10.04
C CYS A 20 -4.27 15.46 9.09
N TYR A 21 -4.57 15.46 7.79
CA TYR A 21 -3.64 15.12 6.73
C TYR A 21 -3.44 16.33 5.83
N ARG A 22 -2.19 16.57 5.42
CA ARG A 22 -1.87 17.50 4.33
C ARG A 22 -1.86 16.66 3.06
N SER A 23 -2.78 16.96 2.14
CA SER A 23 -2.89 16.24 0.86
C SER A 23 -2.88 17.20 -0.33
N SER A 24 -2.37 16.71 -1.46
CA SER A 24 -2.44 17.37 -2.76
C SER A 24 -2.86 16.35 -3.82
N ILE A 25 -3.71 16.77 -4.77
CA ILE A 25 -4.08 15.92 -5.92
C ILE A 25 -2.92 15.64 -6.87
N TRP A 26 -1.81 16.36 -6.70
CA TRP A 26 -0.65 16.31 -7.58
C TRP A 26 0.46 15.38 -7.05
N ASP A 27 0.29 14.78 -5.88
CA ASP A 27 1.31 13.93 -5.26
C ASP A 27 0.72 12.74 -4.47
N GLU A 28 1.59 11.90 -3.93
CA GLU A 28 1.24 10.68 -3.19
C GLU A 28 0.53 10.95 -1.86
N THR A 29 0.55 12.18 -1.34
CA THR A 29 -0.01 12.50 -0.02
C THR A 29 -1.53 12.36 0.02
N LEU A 30 -2.20 12.45 -1.15
CA LEU A 30 -3.60 12.09 -1.29
C LEU A 30 -3.84 10.60 -0.99
N TYR A 31 -3.03 9.71 -1.56
CA TYR A 31 -3.13 8.27 -1.33
C TYR A 31 -2.90 7.95 0.14
N LYS A 32 -1.97 8.64 0.79
CA LYS A 32 -1.71 8.48 2.24
C LYS A 32 -2.93 8.78 3.08
N ALA A 33 -3.56 9.93 2.83
CA ALA A 33 -4.74 10.35 3.57
C ALA A 33 -5.90 9.35 3.38
N TRP A 34 -6.16 8.95 2.13
CA TRP A 34 -7.26 8.04 1.82
C TRP A 34 -7.01 6.60 2.29
N SER A 35 -5.80 6.07 2.13
CA SER A 35 -5.43 4.76 2.68
C SER A 35 -5.61 4.75 4.18
N ALA A 36 -5.18 5.79 4.89
CA ALA A 36 -5.36 5.85 6.34
C ALA A 36 -6.84 5.89 6.75
N ILE A 37 -7.69 6.63 6.03
CA ILE A 37 -9.14 6.63 6.28
C ILE A 37 -9.74 5.25 6.03
N VAL A 38 -9.41 4.62 4.90
CA VAL A 38 -9.93 3.30 4.52
C VAL A 38 -9.50 2.23 5.53
N CYS A 39 -8.24 2.24 5.98
CA CYS A 39 -7.75 1.28 6.97
C CYS A 39 -8.51 1.34 8.30
N HIS A 40 -9.10 2.49 8.68
CA HIS A 40 -9.96 2.58 9.87
C HIS A 40 -11.35 1.97 9.67
N LEU A 41 -11.81 1.84 8.42
CA LEU A 41 -13.12 1.30 8.06
C LEU A 41 -13.06 -0.20 7.74
N VAL A 42 -11.93 -0.69 7.26
CA VAL A 42 -11.76 -2.10 6.90
C VAL A 42 -11.72 -2.95 8.19
N PRO A 43 -12.61 -3.93 8.35
CA PRO A 43 -12.57 -4.82 9.49
C PRO A 43 -11.37 -5.78 9.37
N ASN A 44 -10.86 -6.24 10.51
CA ASN A 44 -9.89 -7.34 10.60
C ASN A 44 -8.54 -7.14 9.88
N VAL A 45 -8.10 -5.89 9.65
CA VAL A 45 -6.79 -5.59 9.03
C VAL A 45 -5.65 -6.34 9.72
N ALA A 46 -5.64 -6.40 11.06
CA ALA A 46 -4.61 -7.10 11.82
C ALA A 46 -4.52 -8.61 11.50
N SER A 47 -5.66 -9.27 11.25
CA SER A 47 -5.69 -10.69 10.86
C SER A 47 -5.16 -10.87 9.43
N MET A 48 -5.45 -9.93 8.54
CA MET A 48 -4.93 -9.93 7.17
C MET A 48 -3.41 -9.74 7.16
N GLU A 49 -2.89 -8.76 7.92
CA GLU A 49 -1.46 -8.52 8.04
C GLU A 49 -0.71 -9.73 8.64
N ALA A 50 -1.29 -10.40 9.64
CA ALA A 50 -0.71 -11.62 10.19
C ALA A 50 -0.60 -12.74 9.15
N ARG A 51 -1.63 -12.93 8.32
CA ARG A 51 -1.62 -13.91 7.22
C ARG A 51 -0.67 -13.52 6.10
N LEU A 52 -0.63 -12.25 5.73
CA LEU A 52 0.34 -11.73 4.77
C LEU A 52 1.78 -11.91 5.26
N LYS A 53 2.02 -11.78 6.56
CA LYS A 53 3.35 -12.02 7.15
C LYS A 53 3.74 -13.50 7.06
N GLN A 54 2.81 -14.42 7.34
CA GLN A 54 3.06 -15.86 7.13
C GLN A 54 3.34 -16.16 5.65
N PHE A 55 2.57 -15.55 4.75
CA PHE A 55 2.75 -15.68 3.31
C PHE A 55 4.12 -15.16 2.85
N ALA A 56 4.55 -13.99 3.34
CA ALA A 56 5.86 -13.41 3.04
C ALA A 56 7.00 -14.33 3.51
N VAL A 57 6.90 -14.90 4.71
CA VAL A 57 7.91 -15.84 5.25
C VAL A 57 7.99 -17.12 4.39
N ILE A 58 6.85 -17.66 3.94
CA ILE A 58 6.84 -18.87 3.09
C ILE A 58 7.49 -18.60 1.72
N LEU A 59 7.32 -17.40 1.17
CA LEU A 59 7.89 -17.00 -0.10
C LEU A 59 9.32 -16.47 0.00
N ASP A 60 9.86 -16.33 1.21
CA ASP A 60 11.11 -15.60 1.48
C ASP A 60 11.11 -14.19 0.87
N ALA A 61 9.95 -13.53 0.95
CA ALA A 61 9.73 -12.19 0.42
C ALA A 61 10.07 -11.11 1.45
N ASP A 62 10.69 -10.03 0.98
CA ASP A 62 11.08 -8.89 1.81
C ASP A 62 9.87 -8.05 2.22
N GLU A 63 8.94 -7.87 1.28
CA GLU A 63 7.77 -7.02 1.44
C GLU A 63 6.62 -7.55 0.59
N VAL A 64 5.42 -7.61 1.19
CA VAL A 64 4.17 -7.95 0.52
C VAL A 64 3.14 -6.89 0.79
N LEU A 65 2.55 -6.34 -0.26
CA LEU A 65 1.52 -5.30 -0.20
C LEU A 65 0.23 -5.82 -0.81
N LEU A 66 -0.89 -5.53 -0.14
CA LEU A 66 -2.22 -5.83 -0.65
C LEU A 66 -2.95 -4.52 -0.94
N PHE A 67 -3.51 -4.43 -2.14
CA PHE A 67 -4.20 -3.24 -2.63
C PHE A 67 -5.65 -3.54 -2.98
N GLU A 68 -6.53 -2.56 -2.80
CA GLU A 68 -7.89 -2.60 -3.37
C GLU A 68 -7.84 -2.39 -4.89
N LYS A 69 -8.56 -3.22 -5.66
CA LYS A 69 -8.41 -3.34 -7.12
C LYS A 69 -8.76 -2.09 -7.92
N ALA A 70 -9.79 -1.35 -7.53
CA ALA A 70 -10.26 -0.19 -8.29
C ALA A 70 -9.41 1.06 -8.01
N THR A 71 -9.19 1.36 -6.73
CA THR A 71 -8.53 2.57 -6.23
C THR A 71 -7.02 2.41 -6.11
N PHE A 72 -6.53 1.18 -6.00
CA PHE A 72 -5.13 0.85 -5.72
C PHE A 72 -4.64 1.39 -4.37
N LEU A 73 -5.56 1.65 -3.43
CA LEU A 73 -5.22 1.98 -2.05
C LEU A 73 -4.66 0.75 -1.33
N VAL A 74 -3.62 0.96 -0.54
CA VAL A 74 -3.04 -0.06 0.33
C VAL A 74 -4.07 -0.40 1.42
N ILE A 75 -4.35 -1.68 1.59
CA ILE A 75 -5.30 -2.18 2.61
C ILE A 75 -4.63 -3.00 3.72
N ALA A 76 -3.51 -3.67 3.41
CA ALA A 76 -2.72 -4.41 4.36
C ALA A 76 -1.30 -4.61 3.82
N GLN A 77 -0.34 -4.77 4.72
CA GLN A 77 1.07 -4.97 4.36
C GLN A 77 1.77 -5.94 5.29
N ALA A 78 2.78 -6.61 4.78
CA ALA A 78 3.73 -7.38 5.58
C ALA A 78 5.15 -7.01 5.17
N GLN A 79 5.93 -6.58 6.15
CA GLN A 79 7.30 -6.13 5.94
C GLN A 79 8.21 -6.99 6.78
N ILE A 80 9.12 -7.70 6.11
CA ILE A 80 10.15 -8.53 6.75
C ILE A 80 11.43 -7.71 6.85
N VAL A 81 11.75 -6.97 5.80
CA VAL A 81 12.90 -6.05 5.75
C VAL A 81 12.42 -4.60 5.93
N GLN A 82 13.17 -3.82 6.71
CA GLN A 82 12.91 -2.39 6.83
C GLN A 82 13.50 -1.65 5.62
N HIS A 83 12.76 -0.66 5.11
CA HIS A 83 13.24 0.23 4.05
C HIS A 83 13.09 1.70 4.46
N ASP A 84 14.03 2.52 4.01
CA ASP A 84 14.18 3.93 4.40
C ASP A 84 12.97 4.80 4.02
N ASP A 85 12.36 4.55 2.86
CA ASP A 85 11.25 5.37 2.36
C ASP A 85 9.91 4.93 2.95
N ILE A 86 9.50 5.59 4.02
CA ILE A 86 8.21 5.36 4.69
C ILE A 86 6.97 5.72 3.85
N HIS A 87 7.14 6.43 2.71
CA HIS A 87 6.04 6.84 1.82
C HIS A 87 5.95 5.99 0.55
N ARG A 88 6.72 4.90 0.48
CA ARG A 88 6.80 4.05 -0.71
C ARG A 88 5.46 3.42 -1.09
N PHE A 89 4.60 3.09 -0.13
CA PHE A 89 3.34 2.42 -0.43
C PHE A 89 2.43 3.33 -1.23
N GLU A 90 2.33 4.60 -0.82
CA GLU A 90 1.50 5.60 -1.48
C GLU A 90 2.10 6.02 -2.83
N LYS A 91 3.43 6.07 -2.93
CA LYS A 91 4.12 6.28 -4.21
C LYS A 91 3.82 5.14 -5.19
N VAL A 92 3.93 3.89 -4.76
CA VAL A 92 3.60 2.72 -5.59
C VAL A 92 2.14 2.75 -6.01
N SER A 93 1.21 3.00 -5.08
CA SER A 93 -0.21 3.17 -5.41
C SER A 93 -0.45 4.23 -6.48
N ASN A 94 0.19 5.39 -6.35
CA ASN A 94 0.07 6.47 -7.33
C ASN A 94 0.64 6.04 -8.69
N ILE A 95 1.87 5.50 -8.73
CA ILE A 95 2.54 5.06 -9.97
C ILE A 95 1.68 4.04 -10.72
N ILE A 96 1.23 2.97 -10.04
CA ILE A 96 0.45 1.91 -10.69
C ILE A 96 -0.94 2.41 -11.09
N LYS A 97 -1.56 3.31 -10.32
CA LYS A 97 -2.83 3.90 -10.73
C LYS A 97 -2.67 4.74 -12.00
N GLN A 98 -1.63 5.58 -12.09
CA GLN A 98 -1.35 6.35 -13.31
C GLN A 98 -1.07 5.45 -14.51
N PHE A 99 -0.35 4.35 -14.30
CA PHE A 99 -0.12 3.35 -15.34
C PHE A 99 -1.44 2.71 -15.80
N LYS A 100 -2.28 2.25 -14.86
CA LYS A 100 -3.60 1.67 -15.16
C LYS A 100 -4.51 2.62 -15.92
N LEU A 101 -4.53 3.90 -15.54
CA LEU A 101 -5.27 4.94 -16.26
C LEU A 101 -4.76 5.12 -17.69
N SER A 102 -3.45 5.00 -17.90
CA SER A 102 -2.84 5.06 -19.23
C SER A 102 -3.25 3.87 -20.09
N CYS A 103 -3.24 2.64 -19.55
CA CYS A 103 -3.73 1.45 -20.26
C CYS A 103 -5.21 1.59 -20.66
N SER A 104 -6.06 2.07 -19.74
CA SER A 104 -7.50 2.25 -20.02
C SER A 104 -7.76 3.25 -21.14
N LYS A 105 -6.95 4.33 -21.24
CA LYS A 105 -7.03 5.28 -22.37
C LYS A 105 -6.64 4.64 -23.71
N LEU A 106 -5.78 3.63 -23.68
CA LEU A 106 -5.37 2.86 -24.86
C LEU A 106 -6.33 1.69 -25.18
N GLY A 107 -7.41 1.54 -24.42
CA GLY A 107 -8.41 0.49 -24.63
C GLY A 107 -8.03 -0.89 -24.06
N SER A 108 -7.00 -0.97 -23.22
CA SER A 108 -6.57 -2.22 -22.56
C SER A 108 -6.74 -2.17 -21.04
N GLN A 109 -6.81 -3.34 -20.41
CA GLN A 109 -6.85 -3.46 -18.95
C GLN A 109 -5.50 -3.91 -18.42
N PHE A 110 -5.12 -3.36 -17.26
CA PHE A 110 -3.93 -3.81 -16.54
C PHE A 110 -4.20 -5.16 -15.86
N GLU A 111 -3.45 -6.19 -16.24
CA GLU A 111 -3.56 -7.54 -15.68
C GLU A 111 -2.49 -7.81 -14.62
N CYS A 112 -1.21 -7.75 -15.00
CA CYS A 112 -0.08 -7.96 -14.10
C CYS A 112 1.15 -7.13 -14.53
N MET A 113 2.13 -7.01 -13.63
CA MET A 113 3.43 -6.39 -13.90
C MET A 113 4.54 -7.20 -13.20
N CYS A 114 5.67 -7.32 -13.86
CA CYS A 114 6.89 -7.87 -13.29
C CYS A 114 8.03 -6.89 -13.54
N VAL A 115 8.71 -6.45 -12.49
CA VAL A 115 9.86 -5.55 -12.55
C VAL A 115 11.04 -6.27 -11.93
N ARG A 116 12.17 -6.32 -12.62
CA ARG A 116 13.38 -7.00 -12.14
C ARG A 116 14.60 -6.15 -12.42
N ASN A 117 15.54 -6.16 -11.49
CA ASN A 117 16.88 -5.62 -11.68
C ASN A 117 17.91 -6.47 -10.92
N SER A 118 19.15 -6.03 -10.87
CA SER A 118 20.24 -6.76 -10.20
C SER A 118 20.11 -6.85 -8.67
N LYS A 119 19.17 -6.12 -8.06
CA LYS A 119 18.99 -6.01 -6.60
C LYS A 119 17.67 -6.60 -6.11
N PHE A 120 16.61 -6.57 -6.91
CA PHE A 120 15.30 -7.05 -6.53
C PHE A 120 14.44 -7.48 -7.71
N ALA A 121 13.43 -8.29 -7.42
CA ALA A 121 12.29 -8.58 -8.27
C ALA A 121 10.99 -8.17 -7.56
N ALA A 122 10.10 -7.50 -8.28
CA ALA A 122 8.78 -7.12 -7.81
C ALA A 122 7.71 -7.66 -8.78
N PHE A 123 6.72 -8.34 -8.21
CA PHE A 123 5.60 -8.93 -8.94
C PHE A 123 4.32 -8.29 -8.47
N ILE A 124 3.50 -7.80 -9.40
CA ILE A 124 2.18 -7.23 -9.13
C ILE A 124 1.17 -8.04 -9.93
N ASP A 125 0.19 -8.62 -9.26
CA ASP A 125 -0.81 -9.47 -9.91
C ASP A 125 -2.18 -9.38 -9.21
N SER A 126 -3.22 -9.78 -9.94
CA SER A 126 -4.56 -9.92 -9.37
C SER A 126 -4.55 -11.08 -8.36
N PHE A 127 -4.95 -10.81 -7.12
CA PHE A 127 -4.96 -11.81 -6.05
C PHE A 127 -6.38 -12.34 -5.77
N THR A 128 -7.36 -11.44 -5.72
CA THR A 128 -8.78 -11.81 -5.61
C THR A 128 -9.61 -11.01 -6.61
N CYS A 129 -10.92 -11.18 -6.59
CA CYS A 129 -11.82 -10.35 -7.40
C CYS A 129 -11.69 -8.85 -7.08
N ASN A 130 -11.32 -8.50 -5.83
CA ASN A 130 -11.29 -7.12 -5.32
C ASN A 130 -9.90 -6.64 -4.90
N THR A 131 -8.86 -7.47 -5.05
CA THR A 131 -7.51 -7.09 -4.59
C THR A 131 -6.41 -7.42 -5.58
N PHE A 132 -5.41 -6.55 -5.61
CA PHE A 132 -4.10 -6.81 -6.17
C PHE A 132 -3.10 -7.15 -5.06
N ILE A 133 -2.11 -7.97 -5.35
CA ILE A 133 -0.98 -8.24 -4.47
C ILE A 133 0.31 -7.81 -5.15
N MET A 134 1.22 -7.23 -4.38
CA MET A 134 2.60 -6.99 -4.78
C MET A 134 3.53 -7.77 -3.86
N VAL A 135 4.50 -8.46 -4.45
CA VAL A 135 5.53 -9.23 -3.74
C VAL A 135 6.89 -8.72 -4.18
N VAL A 136 7.75 -8.36 -3.22
CA VAL A 136 9.12 -7.91 -3.44
C VAL A 136 10.09 -8.93 -2.86
N LEU A 137 11.08 -9.29 -3.66
CA LEU A 137 12.10 -10.29 -3.36
C LEU A 137 13.48 -9.69 -3.67
N SER A 138 14.43 -9.78 -2.75
CA SER A 138 15.83 -9.42 -2.98
C SER A 138 16.54 -10.41 -3.93
N ASP A 139 16.03 -11.63 -4.02
CA ASP A 139 16.57 -12.62 -4.97
C ASP A 139 16.04 -12.35 -6.40
N ALA A 140 16.88 -11.72 -7.21
CA ALA A 140 16.60 -11.43 -8.62
C ALA A 140 16.53 -12.69 -9.50
N THR A 141 16.90 -13.88 -9.01
CA THR A 141 16.90 -15.13 -9.79
C THR A 141 15.53 -15.82 -9.81
N VAL A 142 14.63 -15.51 -8.88
CA VAL A 142 13.29 -16.12 -8.75
C VAL A 142 12.40 -15.78 -9.96
N CYS A 143 12.38 -16.67 -10.96
CA CYS A 143 11.59 -16.50 -12.18
C CYS A 143 10.12 -16.88 -11.95
N LYS A 144 9.20 -16.26 -12.71
CA LYS A 144 7.88 -16.88 -12.94
C LYS A 144 8.16 -18.24 -13.59
N SER A 145 7.80 -19.34 -12.93
CA SER A 145 7.73 -20.64 -13.60
C SER A 145 6.76 -20.49 -14.76
N LEU A 146 7.23 -20.77 -15.98
CA LEU A 146 6.37 -20.75 -17.17
C LEU A 146 5.17 -21.69 -16.92
N PRO A 147 3.95 -21.30 -17.34
CA PRO A 147 2.78 -22.17 -17.27
C PRO A 147 2.94 -23.42 -18.13
#